data_AF-L1QDK8-F1
#
_entry.id   AF-L1QDK8-F1
#
_cell.length_a   1.000
_cell.length_b   1.000
_cell.length_c   1.000
_cell.angle_alpha   90.00
_cell.angle_beta   90.00
_cell.angle_gamma   90.00
#
_symmetry.space_group_name_H-M   'P 1'
#
loop_
_entity.id
_entity.type
_entity.pdbx_description
1 polymer ?
#
loop_
_entity_poly.entity_id
_entity_poly.type
_entity_poly.pdbx_seq_one_letter_code
_entity_poly.pdbx_strand_id
1 'polypeptide(L)'
;MKESDFMTLFTNNKHQNYRFEYKKDHILIDKFYNTTNKYAPYTSILSRTDLTEDEFNKICEDWYARKMREEAARAAHKHVS
;
A
#
# COMPACT_ATOMS: atom_id res chain seq x y z
N MET A 1 -0.40 11.55 -23.12
CA MET A 1 -1.04 10.55 -22.24
C MET A 1 -1.78 11.33 -21.17
N LYS A 2 -3.09 11.13 -20.99
CA LYS A 2 -3.83 11.87 -19.94
C LYS A 2 -3.38 11.34 -18.58
N GLU A 3 -2.90 12.24 -17.72
CA GLU A 3 -2.54 12.00 -16.33
C GLU A 3 -3.77 11.53 -15.54
N SER A 4 -4.02 10.23 -15.55
CA SER A 4 -4.69 9.56 -14.44
C SER A 4 -3.70 8.55 -13.90
N ASP A 5 -2.74 9.08 -13.15
CA ASP A 5 -1.87 8.33 -12.24
C ASP A 5 -2.80 7.58 -11.27
N PHE A 6 -2.91 6.25 -11.42
CA PHE A 6 -3.86 5.43 -10.66
C PHE A 6 -3.69 5.62 -9.16
N MET A 7 -4.81 5.64 -8.42
CA MET A 7 -4.79 5.73 -6.97
C MET A 7 -5.80 4.77 -6.33
N THR A 8 -5.34 3.95 -5.39
CA THR A 8 -6.18 3.02 -4.62
C THR A 8 -5.89 3.16 -3.12
N LEU A 9 -6.94 3.07 -2.32
CA LEU A 9 -6.89 3.18 -0.86
C LEU A 9 -7.36 1.87 -0.23
N PHE A 10 -6.58 1.34 0.69
CA PHE A 10 -6.97 0.19 1.51
C PHE A 10 -7.00 0.57 2.99
N THR A 11 -8.05 0.13 3.68
CA THR A 11 -8.23 0.33 5.12
C THR A 11 -8.41 -1.02 5.79
N ASN A 12 -7.77 -1.22 6.94
CA ASN A 12 -8.03 -2.40 7.79
C ASN A 12 -8.95 -2.07 8.96
N ASN A 13 -9.41 -3.12 9.66
CA ASN A 13 -10.25 -3.02 10.86
C ASN A 13 -9.57 -2.28 12.03
N LYS A 14 -8.26 -2.01 11.96
CA LYS A 14 -7.52 -1.20 12.93
C LYS A 14 -7.36 0.26 12.47
N HIS A 15 -8.14 0.67 11.45
CA HIS A 15 -8.10 1.99 10.82
C HIS A 15 -6.72 2.40 10.31
N GLN A 16 -5.85 1.44 10.00
CA GLN A 16 -4.61 1.72 9.29
C GLN A 16 -4.96 1.83 7.81
N ASN A 17 -4.64 2.99 7.22
CA ASN A 17 -4.89 3.27 5.83
C ASN A 17 -3.59 3.20 5.04
N TYR A 18 -3.62 2.54 3.89
CA TYR A 18 -2.55 2.55 2.90
C TYR A 18 -3.06 3.23 1.64
N ARG A 19 -2.28 4.19 1.14
CA ARG A 19 -2.53 4.88 -0.13
C ARG A 19 -1.50 4.42 -1.15
N PHE A 20 -1.98 3.98 -2.30
CA PHE A 20 -1.16 3.57 -3.43
C PHE A 20 -1.31 4.62 -4.52
N GLU A 21 -0.21 5.14 -5.04
CA GLU A 21 -0.17 6.10 -6.14
C GLU A 21 0.78 5.60 -7.21
N TYR A 22 0.31 5.46 -8.45
CA TYR A 22 1.20 5.19 -9.59
C TYR A 22 1.79 6.49 -10.10
N LYS A 23 3.11 6.64 -10.12
CA LYS A 23 3.82 7.81 -10.67
C LYS A 23 5.05 7.36 -11.40
N LYS A 24 5.15 7.68 -12.69
CA LYS A 24 6.35 7.47 -13.54
C LYS A 24 7.04 6.15 -13.18
N ASP A 25 6.49 5.04 -13.65
CA ASP A 25 7.02 3.68 -13.45
C ASP A 25 7.12 3.18 -11.99
N HIS A 26 6.63 3.92 -11.01
CA HIS A 26 6.62 3.50 -9.61
C HIS A 26 5.21 3.44 -9.06
N ILE A 27 4.96 2.45 -8.20
CA ILE A 27 3.82 2.47 -7.28
C ILE A 27 4.36 2.92 -5.92
N LEU A 28 4.00 4.14 -5.52
CA LEU A 28 4.29 4.69 -4.22
C LEU A 28 3.25 4.20 -3.22
N ILE A 29 3.70 3.81 -2.03
CA ILE A 29 2.86 3.33 -0.95
C ILE A 29 3.08 4.24 0.24
N ASP A 30 2.03 4.92 0.67
CA ASP A 30 2.01 5.72 1.89
C ASP A 30 1.18 5.04 2.96
N LYS A 31 1.64 5.10 4.21
CA LYS A 31 0.89 4.61 5.37
C LYS A 31 0.36 5.78 6.18
N PHE A 32 -0.89 5.70 6.61
CA PHE A 32 -1.46 6.64 7.55
C PHE A 32 -0.99 6.32 8.97
N TYR A 33 -0.37 7.31 9.61
CA TYR A 33 0.10 7.22 10.98
C TYR A 33 -0.87 7.96 11.90
N ASN A 34 -1.61 7.22 12.71
CA ASN A 34 -2.58 7.77 13.67
C ASN A 34 -1.93 8.71 14.70
N THR A 35 -0.65 8.51 15.02
CA THR A 35 0.09 9.38 15.95
C THR A 35 0.26 10.80 15.42
N THR A 36 0.45 10.95 14.11
CA THR A 36 0.66 12.25 13.45
C THR A 36 -0.53 12.70 12.62
N ASN A 37 -1.58 11.88 12.49
CA ASN A 37 -2.73 12.06 11.62
C ASN A 37 -2.36 12.42 10.16
N LYS A 38 -1.32 11.78 9.63
CA LYS A 38 -0.78 12.07 8.30
C LYS A 38 -0.37 10.79 7.57
N TYR A 39 -0.47 10.83 6.25
CA TYR A 39 0.20 9.87 5.39
C TYR A 39 1.69 10.19 5.35
N ALA A 40 2.54 9.17 5.48
CA ALA A 40 3.95 9.28 5.23
C ALA A 40 4.43 8.16 4.29
N PRO A 41 5.49 8.41 3.49
CA PRO A 41 6.07 7.42 2.60
C PRO A 41 6.42 6.15 3.36
N TYR A 42 5.90 5.02 2.90
CA TYR A 42 6.14 3.72 3.50
C TYR A 42 7.11 2.89 2.66
N THR A 43 6.84 2.76 1.36
CA THR A 43 7.74 2.08 0.42
C THR A 43 7.39 2.46 -1.02
N SER A 44 8.26 2.13 -1.97
CA SER A 44 7.95 2.15 -3.40
C SER A 44 8.11 0.76 -4.01
N ILE A 45 7.41 0.52 -5.13
CA ILE A 45 7.53 -0.68 -5.95
C ILE A 45 7.81 -0.23 -7.38
N LEU A 46 8.87 -0.78 -7.99
CA LEU A 46 9.12 -0.61 -9.42
C LEU A 46 8.02 -1.30 -10.24
N SER A 47 7.53 -0.63 -11.26
CA SER A 47 6.47 -1.09 -12.15
C SER A 47 6.76 -0.67 -13.58
N ARG A 48 6.01 -1.21 -14.54
CA ARG A 48 6.18 -0.86 -15.95
C ARG A 48 5.52 0.49 -16.23
N THR A 49 6.07 1.26 -17.16
CA THR A 49 5.51 2.55 -17.59
C THR A 49 4.11 2.45 -18.20
N ASP A 50 3.76 1.28 -18.76
CA ASP A 50 2.52 0.98 -19.45
C ASP A 50 1.54 0.13 -18.62
N LEU A 51 1.68 0.17 -17.29
CA LEU A 51 0.79 -0.53 -16.35
C LEU A 51 -0.67 -0.12 -16.58
N THR A 52 -1.57 -1.10 -16.65
CA THR A 52 -3.01 -0.86 -16.72
C THR A 52 -3.62 -0.66 -15.33
N GLU A 53 -4.81 -0.07 -15.25
CA GLU A 53 -5.53 0.12 -13.97
C GLU A 53 -5.82 -1.22 -13.26
N ASP A 54 -6.20 -2.25 -14.03
CA ASP A 54 -6.48 -3.59 -13.51
C ASP A 54 -5.22 -4.26 -12.94
N GLU A 55 -4.09 -4.14 -13.64
CA GLU A 55 -2.80 -4.65 -13.14
C GLU A 55 -2.35 -3.88 -11.90
N PHE A 56 -2.52 -2.55 -11.89
CA PHE A 56 -2.24 -1.71 -10.72
C PHE A 56 -3.07 -2.15 -9.52
N ASN A 57 -4.38 -2.29 -9.68
CA ASN A 57 -5.29 -2.70 -8.61
C ASN A 57 -4.91 -4.08 -8.07
N LYS A 58 -4.62 -5.04 -8.96
CA LYS A 58 -4.17 -6.38 -8.57
C LYS A 58 -2.86 -6.35 -7.75
N ILE A 59 -1.88 -5.55 -8.17
CA ILE A 59 -0.61 -5.40 -7.43
C ILE A 59 -0.87 -4.82 -6.04
N CYS A 60 -1.72 -3.80 -5.95
CA CYS A 60 -2.05 -3.16 -4.68
C CYS A 60 -2.78 -4.13 -3.73
N GLU A 61 -3.77 -4.89 -4.22
CA GLU A 61 -4.48 -5.93 -3.46
C GLU A 61 -3.54 -7.02 -2.95
N ASP A 62 -2.71 -7.59 -3.84
CA ASP A 62 -1.78 -8.67 -3.50
C ASP A 62 -0.74 -8.20 -2.46
N TRP A 63 -0.22 -6.98 -2.63
CA TRP A 63 0.71 -6.40 -1.66
C TRP A 63 0.05 -6.18 -0.30
N TYR A 64 -1.15 -5.61 -0.29
CA TYR A 64 -1.88 -5.30 0.93
C TYR A 64 -2.21 -6.58 1.70
N ALA A 65 -2.71 -7.62 1.03
CA ALA A 65 -3.00 -8.91 1.63
C ALA A 65 -1.74 -9.56 2.24
N ARG A 66 -0.60 -9.51 1.55
CA ARG A 66 0.69 -10.00 2.11
C ARG A 66 1.08 -9.22 3.36
N LYS A 67 0.99 -7.88 3.34
CA LYS A 67 1.39 -7.05 4.48
C LYS A 67 0.52 -7.24 5.70
N MET A 68 -0.78 -7.41 5.53
CA MET A 68 -1.67 -7.72 6.66
C MET A 68 -1.32 -9.07 7.30
N ARG A 69 -0.94 -10.09 6.51
CA ARG A 69 -0.44 -11.38 7.03
C ARG A 69 0.87 -11.22 7.80
N GLU A 70 1.82 -10.44 7.29
CA GLU A 70 3.09 -10.16 7.97
C GLU A 70 2.88 -9.40 9.29
N GLU A 71 2.01 -8.39 9.30
CA GLU A 71 1.68 -7.62 10.52
C GLU A 71 0.98 -8.51 11.57
N ALA A 72 0.07 -9.40 11.15
CA ALA A 72 -0.57 -10.37 12.04
C ALA A 72 0.45 -11.37 12.64
N ALA A 73 1.35 -11.91 11.81
CA ALA A 73 2.40 -12.81 12.27
C ALA A 73 3.34 -12.12 13.28
N ARG A 74 3.78 -10.89 13.00
CA ARG A 74 4.61 -10.09 13.92
C ARG A 74 3.91 -9.84 15.26
N ALA A 75 2.61 -9.57 15.24
CA ALA A 75 1.84 -9.37 16.47
C ALA A 75 1.75 -10.66 17.29
N ALA A 76 1.55 -11.81 16.65
CA ALA A 76 1.55 -13.11 17.32
C ALA A 76 2.92 -13.42 17.96
N HIS A 77 4.02 -13.18 17.24
CA HIS A 77 5.37 -13.39 17.79
C HIS A 77 5.69 -12.52 19.00
N LYS A 78 5.22 -11.26 19.04
CA LYS A 78 5.38 -10.38 20.22
C LYS A 78 4.60 -10.83 21.45
N HIS A 79 3.57 -11.64 21.26
CA HIS A 79 2.72 -12.09 22.37
C HIS A 79 3.27 -13.35 23.06
N VAL A 80 4.24 -14.02 22.43
CA VAL A 80 4.85 -15.29 22.88
C VAL A 80 6.25 -15.06 23.48
N SER A 81 6.79 -13.85 23.40
CA SER A 81 8.07 -13.43 23.99
C SER A 81 7.90 -12.77 25.36
#